data_AF-A0A523RA59-F1
#
_entry.id   AF-A0A523RA59-F1
#
_cell.length_a   1.000
_cell.length_b   1.000
_cell.length_c   1.000
_cell.angle_alpha   90.00
_cell.angle_beta   90.00
_cell.angle_gamma   90.00
#
_symmetry.space_group_name_H-M   'P 1'
#
loop_
_entity.id
_entity.type
_entity.pdbx_description
1 polymer ?
#
loop_
_entity_poly.entity_id
_entity_poly.type
_entity_poly.pdbx_seq_one_letter_code
_entity_poly.pdbx_strand_id
1 'polypeptide(L)' 'MKVYLEKEVAEDLIGYKLRSIQENIKKILKRWNETESFTFLEKAKNGIYSEAENDAIDLKQLLLEEDKLNNLINSF' A
#
# COMPACT_ATOMS: atom_id res chain seq x y z
N MET A 1 -7.06 23.85 -18.85
CA MET A 1 -6.47 24.39 -17.60
C MET A 1 -5.18 23.63 -17.33
N LYS A 2 -4.05 24.32 -17.18
CA LYS A 2 -2.77 23.68 -16.80
C LYS A 2 -2.50 24.05 -15.34
N VAL A 3 -2.15 23.05 -14.54
CA VAL A 3 -1.75 23.23 -13.14
C VAL A 3 -0.26 22.96 -13.07
N TYR A 4 0.48 23.86 -12.42
CA TYR A 4 1.90 23.72 -12.16
C TYR A 4 2.08 23.37 -10.69
N LEU A 5 2.97 22.43 -10.41
CA LEU A 5 3.28 21.98 -9.07
C LEU A 5 4.78 22.11 -8.86
N GLU A 6 5.18 22.70 -7.74
CA GLU A 6 6.58 22.75 -7.34
C GLU A 6 7.07 21.34 -6.98
N LYS A 7 8.32 21.02 -7.34
CA LYS A 7 8.89 19.68 -7.11
C LYS A 7 8.83 19.29 -5.63
N GLU A 8 9.21 20.20 -4.74
CA GLU A 8 9.20 19.98 -3.28
C GLU A 8 7.78 19.64 -2.78
N VAL A 9 6.77 20.37 -3.26
CA VAL A 9 5.36 20.10 -2.92
C VAL A 9 4.92 18.73 -3.47
N ALA A 10 5.37 18.35 -4.67
CA ALA A 10 5.07 17.04 -5.24
C ALA A 10 5.68 15.90 -4.40
N GLU A 11 6.96 16.02 -4.03
CA GLU A 11 7.67 15.06 -3.19
C GLU A 11 7.00 14.91 -1.82
N ASP A 12 6.62 16.03 -1.20
CA ASP A 12 5.92 16.02 0.09
C ASP A 12 4.56 15.31 0.02
N LEU A 13 3.78 15.59 -1.03
CA LEU A 13 2.48 14.95 -1.23
C LEU A 13 2.61 13.45 -1.51
N ILE A 14 3.59 13.05 -2.34
CA ILE A 14 3.87 11.64 -2.63
C ILE A 14 4.33 10.94 -1.36
N GLY A 15 5.25 11.54 -0.61
CA GLY A 15 5.73 11.01 0.67
C GLY A 15 4.62 10.88 1.71
N TYR A 16 3.71 11.86 1.78
CA TYR A 16 2.53 11.78 2.64
C TYR A 16 1.64 10.59 2.26
N LYS A 17 1.35 10.42 0.97
CA LYS A 17 0.52 9.31 0.48
C LYS A 17 1.19 7.95 0.72
N LEU A 18 2.50 7.84 0.49
CA LEU A 18 3.28 6.63 0.77
C LEU A 18 3.19 6.23 2.25
N ARG A 19 3.38 7.17 3.17
CA ARG A 19 3.24 6.90 4.62
C ARG A 19 1.85 6.39 4.97
N SER A 20 0.79 7.01 4.42
CA SER A 20 -0.59 6.58 4.65
C SER A 20 -0.86 5.15 4.13
N ILE A 21 -0.35 4.81 2.94
CA ILE A 21 -0.45 3.46 2.38
C ILE A 21 0.27 2.45 3.28
N GLN A 22 1.49 2.74 3.69
CA GLN A 22 2.28 1.88 4.57
C GLN A 22 1.61 1.67 5.94
N GLU A 23 0.96 2.69 6.50
CA GLU A 23 0.16 2.55 7.72
C GLU A 23 -1.06 1.65 7.52
N ASN A 24 -1.75 1.75 6.38
CA ASN A 24 -2.89 0.90 6.07
C ASN A 24 -2.46 -0.57 5.85
N ILE A 25 -1.35 -0.80 5.15
CA ILE A 25 -0.72 -2.13 5.04
C ILE A 25 -0.44 -2.70 6.44
N LYS A 26 0.23 -1.93 7.31
CA LYS A 26 0.53 -2.36 8.69
C LYS A 26 -0.74 -2.68 9.48
N LYS A 27 -1.82 -1.92 9.33
CA LYS A 27 -3.10 -2.20 10.01
C LYS A 27 -3.72 -3.52 9.56
N ILE A 28 -3.70 -3.81 8.26
CA ILE A 28 -4.17 -5.09 7.73
C ILE A 28 -3.32 -6.23 8.31
N LEU A 29 -2.00 -6.17 8.16
CA LEU A 29 -1.11 -7.24 8.65
C LEU A 29 -1.24 -7.47 10.15
N LYS A 30 -1.36 -6.39 10.93
CA LYS A 30 -1.59 -6.48 12.39
C LYS A 30 -2.89 -7.18 12.73
N ARG A 31 -3.98 -6.97 11.98
CA ARG A 31 -5.27 -7.65 12.20
C ARG A 31 -5.14 -9.17 12.11
N TRP A 32 -4.27 -9.64 11.21
CA TRP A 32 -4.05 -11.06 10.95
C TRP A 32 -2.81 -11.63 11.65
N ASN A 33 -2.17 -10.84 12.52
CA ASN A 33 -0.93 -11.19 13.22
C ASN A 33 0.20 -11.63 12.24
N GLU A 34 0.32 -10.92 11.13
CA GLU A 34 1.32 -11.15 10.11
C GLU A 34 2.37 -10.04 10.09
N THR A 35 3.59 -10.37 9.68
CA THR A 35 4.68 -9.41 9.48
C THR A 35 4.93 -9.11 8.00
N GLU A 36 4.54 -10.03 7.12
CA GLU A 36 4.82 -9.96 5.69
C GLU A 36 3.54 -10.07 4.87
N SER A 37 3.39 -9.17 3.90
CA SER A 37 2.23 -9.14 3.00
C SER A 37 2.08 -10.43 2.20
N PHE A 38 3.18 -11.03 1.74
CA PHE A 38 3.15 -12.27 0.99
C PHE A 38 2.55 -13.42 1.82
N THR A 39 3.01 -13.57 3.07
CA THR A 39 2.52 -14.60 3.99
C THR A 39 1.03 -14.47 4.25
N PHE A 40 0.54 -13.24 4.50
CA PHE A 40 -0.89 -13.00 4.65
C PHE A 40 -1.67 -13.39 3.38
N LEU A 41 -1.23 -12.93 2.20
CA LEU A 41 -1.94 -13.17 0.94
C LEU A 41 -2.02 -14.67 0.59
N GLU A 42 -0.96 -15.43 0.81
CA GLU A 42 -0.96 -16.87 0.58
C GLU A 42 -1.89 -17.61 1.56
N LYS A 43 -1.91 -17.22 2.83
CA LYS A 43 -2.84 -17.80 3.83
C LYS A 43 -4.30 -17.48 3.51
N ALA A 44 -4.60 -16.24 3.11
CA ALA A 44 -5.94 -15.85 2.67
C ALA A 44 -6.37 -16.65 1.43
N LYS A 45 -5.49 -16.78 0.43
CA LYS A 45 -5.74 -17.55 -0.79
C LYS A 45 -6.00 -19.04 -0.53
N ASN A 46 -5.28 -19.63 0.41
CA ASN A 46 -5.40 -21.05 0.76
C ASN A 46 -6.54 -21.33 1.76
N GLY A 47 -7.34 -20.32 2.11
CA GLY A 47 -8.48 -20.45 3.02
C GLY A 47 -8.09 -20.67 4.48
N ILE A 48 -6.83 -20.40 4.86
CA ILE A 48 -6.37 -20.48 6.26
C ILE A 48 -7.03 -19.38 7.09
N TYR A 49 -7.18 -18.19 6.49
CA TYR A 49 -7.92 -17.08 7.10
C TYR A 49 -9.32 -17.00 6.50
N SER A 50 -10.32 -17.33 7.32
CA SER A 50 -11.73 -17.12 6.98
C SER A 50 -12.05 -15.64 6.88
N GLU A 51 -12.82 -15.24 5.86
CA GLU A 51 -13.30 -13.86 5.66
C GLU A 51 -12.18 -12.83 5.42
N ALA A 52 -10.99 -13.29 4.97
CA ALA A 52 -9.86 -12.42 4.65
C ALA A 52 -9.92 -11.83 3.24
N GLU A 53 -10.93 -12.13 2.43
CA GLU A 53 -11.00 -11.77 1.01
C GLU A 53 -10.90 -10.26 0.79
N ASN A 54 -11.65 -9.48 1.55
CA ASN A 54 -11.67 -8.02 1.42
C ASN A 54 -10.30 -7.42 1.79
N ASP A 55 -9.72 -7.86 2.90
CA ASP A 55 -8.39 -7.39 3.33
C ASP A 55 -7.29 -7.84 2.35
N ALA A 56 -7.43 -8.99 1.72
CA ALA A 56 -6.50 -9.47 0.68
C ALA A 56 -6.60 -8.65 -0.61
N ILE A 57 -7.80 -8.23 -1.01
CA ILE A 57 -8.02 -7.33 -2.14
C ILE A 57 -7.42 -5.95 -1.84
N ASP A 58 -7.74 -5.39 -0.67
CA ASP A 58 -7.25 -4.09 -0.25
C ASP A 58 -5.72 -4.07 -0.15
N LEU A 59 -5.12 -5.11 0.44
CA LEU A 59 -3.66 -5.19 0.54
C LEU A 59 -2.99 -5.26 -0.85
N LYS A 60 -3.54 -6.04 -1.79
CA LYS A 60 -3.00 -6.09 -3.16
C LYS A 60 -3.03 -4.72 -3.83
N GLN A 61 -4.13 -3.99 -3.67
CA GLN A 61 -4.26 -2.64 -4.22
C GLN A 61 -3.26 -1.67 -3.59
N LEU A 62 -3.11 -1.71 -2.26
CA LEU A 62 -2.16 -0.87 -1.53
C LEU A 62 -0.71 -1.14 -1.96
N LEU A 63 -0.32 -2.40 -2.14
CA LEU A 63 1.03 -2.76 -2.63
C LEU A 63 1.28 -2.25 -4.05
N LEU A 64 0.28 -2.34 -4.93
CA LEU A 64 0.38 -1.81 -6.29
C LEU A 64 0.52 -0.28 -6.28
N GLU A 65 -0.22 0.41 -5.41
CA GLU A 65 -0.11 1.86 -5.27
C GLU A 65 1.21 2.30 -4.64
N GLU A 66 1.72 1.56 -3.65
CA GLU A 66 3.02 1.78 -3.06
C GLU A 66 4.13 1.69 -4.12
N ASP A 67 4.15 0.63 -4.91
CA ASP A 67 5.11 0.45 -5.99
C ASP A 67 5.05 1.59 -7.01
N LYS A 68 3.84 1.99 -7.44
CA LYS A 68 3.65 3.13 -8.35
C LYS A 68 4.20 4.44 -7.79
N LEU A 69 3.96 4.72 -6.52
CA LEU A 69 4.45 5.96 -5.89
C LEU A 69 5.96 5.93 -5.65
N ASN A 70 6.53 4.77 -5.31
CA ASN A 70 7.98 4.60 -5.22
C ASN A 70 8.65 4.81 -6.58
N ASN A 71 8.05 4.29 -7.66
CA ASN A 71 8.54 4.54 -9.01
C ASN A 71 8.39 6.01 -9.41
N LEU A 72 7.29 6.65 -9.01
CA LEU A 72 7.05 8.06 -9.29
C LEU A 72 8.04 8.98 -8.56
N ILE A 73 8.30 8.77 -7.26
CA ILE A 73 9.24 9.60 -6.50
C ILE A 73 10.68 9.46 -7.02
N ASN A 74 11.07 8.26 -7.44
CA ASN A 74 12.39 8.01 -8.04
C ASN A 74 12.53 8.58 -9.46
N SER A 75 11.44 9.04 -10.08
CA SER A 75 11.44 9.64 -11.42
C SER A 75 11.54 11.16 -11.44
N PHE A 76 11.52 11.80 -10.27
CA PHE A 76 11.74 13.25 -10.09
C PHE A 76 13.22 13.59 -9.94
#